data_AF-Q1GAZ9-F1
#
_entry.id   AF-Q1GAZ9-F1
#
_cell.length_a   1.000
_cell.length_b   1.000
_cell.length_c   1.000
_cell.angle_alpha   90.00
_cell.angle_beta   90.00
_cell.angle_gamma   90.00
#
_symmetry.space_group_name_H-M   'P 1'
#
loop_
_entity.id
_entity.type
_entity.pdbx_description
1 polymer ?
#
loop_
_entity_poly.entity_id
_entity_poly.type
_entity_poly.pdbx_seq_one_letter_code
_entity_poly.pdbx_strand_id
1 'polypeptide(L)'
;MKKYVILHPTGRISRLVIKHLLADPQFSDVELELLTQRPELLVDLAKGDRIKLTEGAATDLDYTLIRMPALTDWPDVKYSLTGRYDEFVGTSVSRASVADLVLKIMADPSRYSRASVGISQPETAGYVRPVY
;
A
#
# COMPACT_ATOMS: atom_id res chain seq x y z
N MET A 1 6.63 -19.62 -0.81
CA MET A 1 5.27 -19.25 -0.39
C MET A 1 5.14 -17.74 -0.39
N LYS A 2 4.05 -17.21 -0.95
CA LYS A 2 3.75 -15.78 -1.06
C LYS A 2 2.78 -15.39 0.04
N LYS A 3 3.12 -14.35 0.80
CA LYS A 3 2.29 -13.86 1.92
C LYS A 3 1.54 -12.61 1.50
N TYR A 4 0.24 -12.59 1.75
CA TYR A 4 -0.60 -11.41 1.51
C TYR A 4 -1.40 -11.07 2.78
N VAL A 5 -1.56 -9.77 3.03
CA VAL A 5 -2.43 -9.27 4.09
C VAL A 5 -3.69 -8.70 3.47
N ILE A 6 -4.86 -9.18 3.89
CA ILE A 6 -6.15 -8.58 3.52
C ILE A 6 -6.68 -7.82 4.72
N LEU A 7 -6.86 -6.52 4.53
CA LEU A 7 -7.35 -5.59 5.55
C LEU A 7 -8.88 -5.52 5.50
N HIS A 8 -9.54 -5.58 6.64
CA HIS A 8 -11.00 -5.62 6.77
C HIS A 8 -11.71 -6.65 5.85
N PRO A 9 -11.34 -7.94 5.87
CA PRO A 9 -11.87 -8.97 4.95
C PRO A 9 -13.30 -9.44 5.24
N THR A 10 -14.11 -8.66 5.95
CA THR A 10 -15.50 -9.04 6.31
C THR A 10 -16.50 -8.86 5.16
N GLY A 11 -16.13 -8.08 4.13
CA GLY A 11 -16.96 -7.81 2.97
C GLY A 11 -17.11 -8.99 1.99
N ARG A 12 -18.15 -8.93 1.14
CA ARG A 12 -18.48 -10.03 0.20
C ARG A 12 -17.37 -10.32 -0.81
N ILE A 13 -16.70 -9.28 -1.32
CA ILE A 13 -15.60 -9.42 -2.29
C ILE A 13 -14.45 -10.20 -1.65
N SER A 14 -13.99 -9.77 -0.46
CA SER A 14 -12.90 -10.43 0.25
C SER A 14 -13.20 -11.90 0.51
N ARG A 15 -14.45 -12.24 0.90
CA ARG A 15 -14.84 -13.65 1.08
C ARG A 15 -14.73 -14.48 -0.20
N LEU A 16 -15.13 -13.93 -1.35
CA LEU A 16 -15.01 -14.63 -2.64
C LEU A 16 -13.55 -14.84 -3.02
N VAL A 17 -12.72 -13.79 -2.86
CA VAL A 17 -11.28 -13.85 -3.13
C VAL A 17 -10.61 -14.90 -2.24
N ILE A 18 -10.86 -14.87 -0.93
CA ILE A 18 -10.29 -15.85 0.01
C ILE A 18 -10.70 -17.27 -0.38
N LYS A 19 -11.97 -17.52 -0.68
CA LYS A 19 -12.44 -18.84 -1.12
C LYS A 19 -11.72 -19.33 -2.37
N HIS A 20 -11.52 -18.46 -3.36
CA HIS A 20 -10.85 -18.82 -4.61
C HIS A 20 -9.36 -19.12 -4.38
N LEU A 21 -8.66 -18.30 -3.59
CA LEU A 21 -7.26 -18.51 -3.20
C LEU A 21 -7.06 -19.82 -2.42
N LEU A 22 -8.06 -20.22 -1.62
CA LEU A 22 -7.99 -21.47 -0.89
C LEU A 22 -8.34 -22.69 -1.76
N ALA A 23 -9.24 -22.56 -2.73
CA ALA A 23 -9.75 -23.71 -3.49
C ALA A 23 -8.91 -24.05 -4.74
N ASP A 24 -8.30 -23.04 -5.38
CA ASP A 24 -7.60 -23.23 -6.64
C ASP A 24 -6.14 -23.69 -6.42
N PRO A 25 -5.72 -24.84 -6.98
CA PRO A 25 -4.35 -25.35 -6.86
C PRO A 25 -3.26 -24.38 -7.34
N GLN A 26 -3.57 -23.46 -8.26
CA GLN A 26 -2.61 -22.46 -8.72
C GLN A 26 -2.13 -21.53 -7.59
N PHE A 27 -2.92 -21.39 -6.52
CA PHE A 27 -2.61 -20.57 -5.34
C PHE A 27 -2.21 -21.42 -4.12
N SER A 28 -1.77 -22.66 -4.34
CA SER A 28 -1.29 -23.54 -3.26
C SER A 28 -0.08 -22.96 -2.50
N ASP A 29 0.67 -22.03 -3.11
CA ASP A 29 1.81 -21.34 -2.51
C ASP A 29 1.43 -20.06 -1.72
N VAL A 30 0.14 -19.74 -1.58
CA VAL A 30 -0.37 -18.53 -0.93
C VAL A 30 -0.70 -18.75 0.55
N GLU A 31 -0.20 -17.86 1.40
CA GLU A 31 -0.56 -17.72 2.82
C GLU A 31 -1.21 -16.35 3.04
N LEU A 32 -2.30 -16.32 3.80
CA LEU A 32 -3.10 -15.13 4.02
C LEU A 32 -3.09 -14.72 5.49
N GLU A 33 -2.84 -13.45 5.74
CA GLU A 33 -3.13 -12.80 7.02
C GLU A 33 -4.38 -11.91 6.86
N LEU A 34 -5.38 -12.14 7.69
CA LEU A 34 -6.64 -11.42 7.67
C LEU A 34 -6.69 -10.49 8.89
N LEU A 35 -6.52 -9.19 8.66
CA LEU A 35 -6.61 -8.18 9.71
C LEU A 35 -8.05 -7.70 9.85
N THR A 36 -8.69 -7.98 10.99
CA THR A 36 -10.08 -7.58 11.22
C THR A 36 -10.38 -7.24 12.68
N GLN A 37 -11.26 -6.27 12.90
CA GLN A 37 -11.83 -5.98 14.22
C GLN A 37 -12.87 -7.02 14.65
N ARG A 38 -13.27 -7.93 13.74
CA ARG A 38 -14.37 -8.88 13.95
C ARG A 38 -13.98 -10.30 13.52
N PRO A 39 -12.99 -10.92 14.19
CA PRO A 39 -12.48 -12.24 13.83
C PRO A 39 -13.56 -13.32 13.91
N GLU A 40 -14.58 -13.14 14.76
CA GLU A 40 -15.73 -14.05 14.91
C GLU A 40 -16.51 -14.24 13.61
N LEU A 41 -16.48 -13.25 12.70
CA LEU A 41 -17.15 -13.34 11.42
C LEU A 41 -16.39 -14.19 10.39
N LEU A 42 -15.12 -14.51 10.63
CA LEU A 42 -14.23 -15.17 9.65
C LEU A 42 -13.80 -16.58 10.08
N VAL A 43 -14.35 -17.09 11.19
CA VAL A 43 -14.04 -18.42 11.73
C VAL A 43 -14.32 -19.53 10.72
N ASP A 44 -15.28 -19.34 9.82
CA ASP A 44 -15.59 -20.28 8.74
C ASP A 44 -14.48 -20.34 7.68
N LEU A 45 -13.84 -19.20 7.40
CA LEU A 45 -12.80 -19.06 6.41
C LEU A 45 -11.43 -19.47 6.95
N ALA A 46 -11.15 -19.21 8.23
CA ALA A 46 -9.88 -19.52 8.88
C ALA A 46 -9.68 -21.00 9.23
N LYS A 47 -10.38 -21.91 8.54
CA LYS A 47 -10.25 -23.35 8.72
C LYS A 47 -9.10 -23.87 7.85
N GLY A 48 -7.89 -23.87 8.40
CA GLY A 48 -6.71 -24.47 7.78
C GLY A 48 -5.43 -23.67 8.01
N ASP A 49 -4.30 -24.28 7.68
CA ASP A 49 -2.98 -23.77 8.08
C ASP A 49 -2.48 -22.58 7.24
N ARG A 50 -3.22 -22.22 6.18
CA ARG A 50 -2.88 -21.13 5.25
C ARG A 50 -3.47 -19.77 5.63
N ILE A 51 -4.27 -19.70 6.71
CA ILE A 51 -4.86 -18.45 7.18
C ILE A 51 -4.41 -18.14 8.60
N LYS A 52 -3.86 -16.95 8.76
CA LYS A 52 -3.65 -16.29 10.05
C LYS A 52 -4.73 -15.23 10.25
N LEU A 53 -5.49 -15.32 11.33
CA LEU A 53 -6.37 -14.23 11.77
C LEU A 53 -5.58 -13.34 12.72
N THR A 54 -5.60 -12.03 12.45
CA THR A 54 -5.03 -11.03 13.35
C THR A 54 -6.15 -10.06 13.70
N GLU A 55 -6.42 -9.92 15.00
CA GLU A 55 -7.39 -8.94 15.47
C GLU A 55 -6.80 -7.53 15.38
N GLY A 56 -7.53 -6.61 14.77
CA GLY A 56 -7.12 -5.22 14.60
C GLY A 56 -7.82 -4.54 13.43
N ALA A 57 -7.78 -3.21 13.44
CA ALA A 57 -8.29 -2.40 12.35
C ALA A 57 -7.16 -1.99 11.42
N ALA A 58 -7.45 -1.79 10.13
CA ALA A 58 -6.48 -1.07 9.30
C ALA A 58 -6.27 0.38 9.78
N THR A 59 -7.22 0.92 10.55
CA THR A 59 -7.03 2.21 11.23
C THR A 59 -6.03 2.14 12.38
N ASP A 60 -5.73 0.95 12.93
CA ASP A 60 -4.73 0.78 13.98
C ASP A 60 -3.31 0.75 13.41
N LEU A 61 -3.17 0.61 12.09
CA LEU A 61 -1.90 0.80 11.40
C LEU A 61 -1.63 2.30 11.33
N ASP A 62 -0.50 2.71 11.90
CA ASP A 62 0.08 4.00 11.55
C ASP A 62 0.66 3.90 10.14
N TYR A 63 -0.08 4.42 9.17
CA TYR A 63 0.24 4.27 7.75
C TYR A 63 0.63 5.62 7.13
N THR A 64 1.45 5.57 6.09
CA THR A 64 1.62 6.68 5.14
C THR A 64 1.35 6.15 3.74
N LEU A 65 0.37 6.72 3.04
CA LEU A 65 0.10 6.39 1.64
C LEU A 65 0.92 7.28 0.73
N ILE A 66 1.90 6.72 0.01
CA ILE A 66 2.71 7.44 -0.97
C ILE A 66 2.07 7.31 -2.36
N ARG A 67 1.68 8.44 -2.95
CA ARG A 67 1.13 8.52 -4.31
C ARG A 67 2.21 9.05 -5.25
N MET A 68 2.54 8.28 -6.29
CA MET A 68 3.62 8.59 -7.22
C MET A 68 3.09 8.68 -8.66
N PRO A 69 3.67 9.53 -9.50
CA PRO A 69 3.43 9.54 -10.93
C PRO A 69 4.35 8.50 -11.60
N ALA A 70 4.72 8.72 -12.87
CA ALA A 70 5.68 7.87 -13.55
C ALA A 70 7.06 7.89 -12.88
N LEU A 71 7.73 6.74 -12.87
CA LEU A 71 9.02 6.55 -12.21
C LEU A 71 10.18 6.59 -13.21
N THR A 72 11.25 7.30 -12.82
CA THR A 72 12.52 7.37 -13.56
C THR A 72 13.67 6.81 -12.74
N ASP A 73 14.81 6.56 -13.39
CA ASP A 73 16.07 6.17 -12.76
C ASP A 73 17.07 7.32 -12.71
N TRP A 74 16.59 8.57 -12.70
CA TRP A 74 17.49 9.71 -12.49
C TRP A 74 18.21 9.59 -11.14
N PRO A 75 19.51 9.92 -11.09
CA PRO A 75 20.31 9.75 -9.87
C PRO A 75 19.95 10.78 -8.79
N ASP A 76 19.32 11.88 -9.17
CA ASP A 76 19.05 13.00 -8.29
C ASP A 76 17.85 12.74 -7.35
N VAL A 77 18.00 13.19 -6.10
CA VAL A 77 16.91 13.30 -5.13
C VAL A 77 16.32 14.70 -5.22
N LYS A 78 15.23 14.83 -5.96
CA LYS A 78 14.46 16.06 -6.20
C LYS A 78 12.97 15.75 -6.21
N TYR A 79 12.23 16.35 -5.29
CA TYR A 79 10.78 16.19 -5.24
C TYR A 79 10.10 17.31 -4.43
N SER A 80 8.81 17.49 -4.71
CA SER A 80 7.85 18.23 -3.89
C SER A 80 6.79 17.26 -3.36
N LEU A 81 6.17 17.64 -2.24
CA LEU A 81 5.14 16.85 -1.59
C LEU A 81 3.79 17.55 -1.66
N THR A 82 2.74 16.77 -1.85
CA THR A 82 1.35 17.26 -1.90
C THR A 82 0.47 16.45 -0.97
N GLY A 83 -0.46 17.11 -0.29
CA GLY A 83 -1.49 16.48 0.53
C GLY A 83 -2.54 15.77 -0.32
N ARG A 84 -3.40 14.98 0.34
CA ARG A 84 -4.45 14.16 -0.30
C ARG A 84 -5.33 14.93 -1.29
N TYR A 85 -5.63 16.19 -0.96
CA TYR A 85 -6.55 17.04 -1.70
C TYR A 85 -5.85 18.13 -2.52
N ASP A 86 -4.52 18.14 -2.50
CA ASP A 86 -3.72 19.09 -3.27
C ASP A 86 -3.59 18.59 -4.71
N GLU A 87 -3.47 19.54 -5.63
CA GLU A 87 -3.19 19.24 -7.03
C GLU A 87 -1.81 18.60 -7.17
N PHE A 88 -1.71 17.60 -8.05
CA PHE A 88 -0.48 16.87 -8.27
C PHE A 88 0.43 17.69 -9.20
N VAL A 89 1.62 18.08 -8.73
CA VAL A 89 2.44 19.11 -9.39
C VAL A 89 3.20 18.58 -10.61
N GLY A 90 3.76 17.37 -10.56
CA GLY A 90 4.63 16.83 -11.61
C GLY A 90 4.17 15.49 -12.19
N THR A 91 4.58 15.21 -13.44
CA THR A 91 4.24 13.96 -14.15
C THR A 91 5.25 12.83 -13.98
N SER A 92 6.41 13.08 -13.36
CA SER A 92 7.40 12.05 -13.08
C SER A 92 8.18 12.30 -11.80
N VAL A 93 8.83 11.26 -11.27
CA VAL A 93 9.70 11.32 -10.09
C VAL A 93 10.75 10.21 -10.14
N SER A 94 11.95 10.47 -9.63
CA SER A 94 12.99 9.44 -9.55
C SER A 94 12.72 8.42 -8.45
N ARG A 95 13.11 7.15 -8.67
CA ARG A 95 13.09 6.12 -7.62
C ARG A 95 13.97 6.50 -6.43
N ALA A 96 15.06 7.23 -6.66
CA ALA A 96 15.92 7.78 -5.61
C ALA A 96 15.16 8.77 -4.70
N SER A 97 14.36 9.68 -5.28
CA SER A 97 13.50 10.60 -4.52
C SER A 97 12.46 9.87 -3.66
N VAL A 98 11.85 8.82 -4.20
CA VAL A 98 10.89 8.00 -3.45
C VAL A 98 11.57 7.30 -2.27
N ALA A 99 12.75 6.70 -2.51
CA ALA A 99 13.52 6.05 -1.47
C ALA A 99 13.92 7.02 -0.34
N ASP A 100 14.36 8.23 -0.69
CA ASP A 100 14.69 9.28 0.29
C ASP A 100 13.49 9.68 1.14
N LEU A 101 12.29 9.86 0.55
CA LEU A 101 11.06 10.12 1.31
C LEU A 101 10.74 8.97 2.27
N VAL A 102 10.85 7.71 1.83
CA VAL A 102 10.61 6.53 2.67
C VAL A 102 11.59 6.50 3.84
N LEU A 103 12.89 6.73 3.61
CA LEU A 103 13.90 6.78 4.67
C LEU A 103 13.61 7.90 5.68
N LYS A 104 13.14 9.07 5.22
CA LYS A 104 12.72 10.18 6.10
C LYS A 104 11.50 9.83 6.96
N ILE A 105 10.53 9.10 6.41
CA ILE A 105 9.38 8.60 7.18
C ILE A 105 9.84 7.54 8.20
N MET A 106 10.74 6.63 7.82
CA MET A 106 11.26 5.62 8.74
C MET A 106 12.09 6.23 9.88
N ALA A 107 12.84 7.30 9.62
CA ALA A 107 13.61 8.01 10.63
C ALA A 107 12.73 8.77 11.64
N ASP A 108 11.53 9.22 11.22
CA ASP A 108 10.56 9.89 12.07
C ASP A 108 9.13 9.47 11.66
N PRO A 109 8.63 8.31 12.15
CA PRO A 109 7.34 7.74 11.74
C PRO A 109 6.13 8.60 12.10
N SER A 110 6.29 9.58 12.99
CA SER A 110 5.22 10.55 13.30
C SER A 110 4.93 11.48 12.12
N ARG A 111 5.90 11.65 11.20
CA ARG A 111 5.72 12.39 9.96
C ARG A 111 4.78 11.65 9.04
N TYR A 112 3.76 12.36 8.59
CA TYR A 112 2.78 11.82 7.64
C TYR A 112 2.04 10.58 8.17
N SER A 113 1.93 10.47 9.51
CA SER A 113 1.07 9.51 10.17
C SER A 113 -0.37 9.65 9.67
N ARG A 114 -0.94 8.53 9.25
CA ARG A 114 -2.27 8.41 8.65
C ARG A 114 -2.52 9.36 7.47
N ALA A 115 -1.46 9.82 6.80
CA ALA A 115 -1.55 10.78 5.71
C ALA A 115 -1.49 10.11 4.34
N SER A 116 -1.97 10.82 3.32
CA SER A 116 -1.71 10.50 1.92
C SER A 116 -0.86 11.60 1.29
N VAL A 117 0.37 11.22 0.94
CA VAL A 117 1.42 12.12 0.47
C VAL A 117 1.67 11.83 -1.00
N GLY A 118 1.39 12.81 -1.85
CA GLY A 118 1.86 12.80 -3.22
C GLY A 118 3.33 13.21 -3.28
N ILE A 119 4.11 12.58 -4.15
CA ILE A 119 5.50 12.93 -4.41
C ILE A 119 5.70 13.10 -5.91
N SER A 120 6.25 14.23 -6.34
CA SER A 120 6.55 14.48 -7.76
C SER A 120 7.73 15.41 -7.93
N GLN A 121 8.46 15.29 -9.03
CA GLN A 121 9.57 16.17 -9.33
C GLN A 121 9.05 17.49 -9.95
N PRO A 122 9.24 18.66 -9.31
CA PRO A 122 8.64 19.93 -9.74
C PRO A 122 9.00 20.36 -11.16
N GLU A 123 10.18 19.98 -11.65
CA GLU A 123 10.66 20.29 -12.99
C GLU A 123 9.85 19.60 -14.09
N THR A 124 9.02 18.62 -13.71
CA THR A 124 8.07 17.94 -14.61
C THR A 124 6.67 18.56 -14.56
N ALA A 125 6.50 19.70 -13.89
CA ALA A 125 5.24 20.43 -13.86
C ALA A 125 4.87 21.01 -15.23
N GLY A 126 3.57 21.03 -15.54
CA GLY A 126 3.04 21.55 -16.81
C GLY A 126 3.21 20.62 -18.01
N TYR A 127 3.95 19.53 -17.87
CA TYR A 127 3.99 18.48 -18.89
C TYR A 127 2.69 17.69 -18.86
N VAL A 128 2.19 17.31 -20.05
CA VAL A 128 0.97 16.47 -20.19
C VAL A 128 1.31 14.97 -20.15
N ARG A 129 2.59 14.63 -20.31
CA ARG A 129 3.10 13.25 -20.36
C ARG A 129 4.25 13.06 -19.38
N PRO A 130 4.54 11.82 -18.98
CA PRO A 130 5.75 11.48 -18.25
C PRO A 130 7.03 11.97 -18.93
N VAL A 131 7.99 12.40 -18.13
CA VAL A 131 9.35 12.78 -18.53
C VAL A 131 10.30 11.72 -17.96
N TYR A 132 11.18 11.16 -18.80
CA TYR A 132 12.07 10.04 -18.45
C TYR A 132 13.54 10.40 -18.53
#